data_AF-A0A3R7UKQ8-F1
#
_entry.id   AF-A0A3R7UKQ8-F1
#
_cell.length_a   1.000
_cell.length_b   1.000
_cell.length_c   1.000
_cell.angle_alpha   90.00
_cell.angle_beta   90.00
_cell.angle_gamma   90.00
#
_symmetry.space_group_name_H-M   'P 1'
#
loop_
_entity.id
_entity.type
_entity.pdbx_description
1 polymer ?
#
loop_
_entity_poly.entity_id
_entity_poly.type
_entity_poly.pdbx_seq_one_letter_code
_entity_poly.pdbx_strand_id
1 'polypeptide(L)'
;MDIVSNSSTAVVVGVDVSALGLQGDEAFVIREHITLSELFANSTLTGYADAVSIYNEDGPGTAVAHVADGAGNWLLISDYTTSSNDAPIYPGTGFVLNNSADVVVTAVGAVKETATQVPVYGNSYVNILGSMKPLTSATVASELLDGLTAYGDVCTPYSLDGTLTGGDAFVSTGTGFVSTSDYTTPVTPTVNGTREAFVVNAGTATVVKISGNTL
;
A
#
# COMPACT_ATOMS: atom_id res chain seq x y z
N MET A 1 3.84 8.06 14.80
CA MET A 1 4.53 8.12 16.10
C MET A 1 5.60 7.06 16.03
N ASP A 2 6.84 7.47 15.89
CA ASP A 2 7.93 6.53 15.66
C ASP A 2 8.63 6.23 16.97
N ILE A 3 9.01 4.96 17.14
CA ILE A 3 9.75 4.47 18.30
C ILE A 3 11.23 4.67 18.01
N VAL A 4 11.88 5.50 18.83
CA VAL A 4 13.32 5.77 18.76
C VAL A 4 14.11 4.64 19.41
N SER A 5 13.57 4.05 20.47
CA SER A 5 14.17 2.88 21.11
C SER A 5 13.14 2.06 21.87
N ASN A 6 13.31 0.75 21.88
CA ASN A 6 12.52 -0.18 22.69
C ASN A 6 13.47 -1.05 23.51
N SER A 7 13.32 -1.00 24.84
CA SER A 7 14.02 -1.86 25.77
C SER A 7 13.02 -2.74 26.52
N SER A 8 13.50 -3.64 27.38
CA SER A 8 12.62 -4.46 28.22
C SER A 8 11.79 -3.65 29.22
N THR A 9 12.14 -2.39 29.48
CA THR A 9 11.50 -1.56 30.51
C THR A 9 11.01 -0.21 30.01
N ALA A 10 11.37 0.21 28.79
CA ALA A 10 11.01 1.52 28.28
C ALA A 10 10.89 1.54 26.76
N VAL A 11 9.90 2.29 26.29
CA VAL A 11 9.75 2.68 24.89
C VAL A 11 9.96 4.19 24.82
N VAL A 12 10.89 4.62 24.00
CA VAL A 12 11.12 6.04 23.71
C VAL A 12 10.51 6.33 22.35
N VAL A 13 9.64 7.33 22.31
CA VAL A 13 8.96 7.79 21.09
C VAL A 13 9.50 9.15 20.69
N GLY A 14 9.64 9.38 19.39
CA GLY A 14 10.29 10.57 18.83
C GLY A 14 9.42 11.84 18.84
N VAL A 15 8.25 11.78 19.47
CA VAL A 15 7.25 12.85 19.49
C VAL A 15 6.75 13.09 20.91
N ASP A 16 6.25 14.30 21.17
CA ASP A 16 5.58 14.61 22.43
C ASP A 16 4.26 13.83 22.53
N VAL A 17 4.17 12.98 23.55
CA VAL A 17 3.02 12.13 23.84
C VAL A 17 2.20 12.61 25.04
N SER A 18 2.52 13.77 25.61
CA SER A 18 1.79 14.34 26.76
C SER A 18 0.29 14.52 26.48
N ALA A 19 -0.07 14.80 25.23
CA ALA A 19 -1.44 14.94 24.77
C ALA A 19 -2.22 13.61 24.66
N LEU A 20 -1.53 12.46 24.72
CA LEU A 20 -2.16 11.14 24.60
C LEU A 20 -2.83 10.66 25.90
N GLY A 21 -2.58 11.36 27.02
CA GLY A 21 -3.26 11.07 28.29
C GLY A 21 -2.96 9.69 28.86
N LEU A 22 -1.79 9.12 28.55
CA LEU A 22 -1.40 7.77 28.96
C LEU A 22 -1.36 7.65 30.49
N GLN A 23 -2.05 6.65 31.04
CA GLN A 23 -2.22 6.41 32.48
C GLN A 23 -1.41 5.21 33.00
N GLY A 24 -0.73 4.48 32.11
CA GLY A 24 0.16 3.37 32.46
C GLY A 24 -0.52 2.00 32.53
N ASP A 25 -1.81 1.92 32.22
CA ASP A 25 -2.56 0.68 32.03
C ASP A 25 -2.81 0.34 30.55
N GLU A 26 -2.31 1.16 29.63
CA GLU A 26 -2.42 0.92 28.20
C GLU A 26 -1.59 -0.29 27.75
N ALA A 27 -2.20 -1.13 26.92
CA ALA A 27 -1.51 -2.20 26.22
C ALA A 27 -1.17 -1.74 24.80
N PHE A 28 0.13 -1.67 24.48
CA PHE A 28 0.61 -1.35 23.14
C PHE A 28 1.15 -2.61 22.44
N VAL A 29 0.83 -2.74 21.15
CA VAL A 29 1.51 -3.70 20.27
C VAL A 29 2.48 -2.91 19.42
N ILE A 30 3.78 -3.16 19.63
CA ILE A 30 4.85 -2.60 18.81
C ILE A 30 5.08 -3.54 17.64
N ARG A 31 5.11 -3.01 16.42
CA ARG A 31 5.47 -3.75 15.21
C ARG A 31 6.60 -3.01 14.52
N GLU A 32 7.65 -3.74 14.21
CA GLU A 32 8.71 -3.25 13.33
C GLU A 32 8.15 -3.05 11.92
N HIS A 33 8.56 -1.96 11.28
CA HIS A 33 8.17 -1.69 9.89
C HIS A 33 9.09 -2.46 8.96
N ILE A 34 8.55 -2.87 7.81
CA ILE A 34 9.37 -3.41 6.73
C ILE A 34 10.15 -2.25 6.13
N THR A 35 11.46 -2.39 5.99
CA THR A 35 12.31 -1.43 5.28
C THR A 35 12.53 -1.83 3.83
N LEU A 36 13.00 -0.90 2.99
CA LEU A 36 13.41 -1.22 1.62
C LEU A 36 14.47 -2.33 1.57
N SER A 37 15.46 -2.27 2.45
CA SER A 37 16.54 -3.27 2.47
C SER A 37 16.02 -4.66 2.80
N GLU A 38 15.05 -4.78 3.72
CA GLU A 38 14.43 -6.05 4.08
C GLU A 38 13.53 -6.60 2.96
N LEU A 39 12.69 -5.74 2.36
CA LEU A 39 11.75 -6.16 1.32
C LEU A 39 12.46 -6.71 0.08
N PHE A 40 13.59 -6.10 -0.28
CA PHE A 40 14.38 -6.43 -1.47
C PHE A 40 15.66 -7.20 -1.16
N ALA A 41 15.83 -7.71 0.07
CA ALA A 41 17.06 -8.39 0.52
C ALA A 41 17.49 -9.55 -0.39
N ASN A 42 16.53 -10.21 -1.03
CA ASN A 42 16.76 -11.35 -1.92
C ASN A 42 16.50 -11.04 -3.40
N SER A 43 16.30 -9.76 -3.74
CA SER A 43 15.99 -9.33 -5.09
C SER A 43 17.26 -9.05 -5.89
N THR A 44 17.27 -9.41 -7.17
CA THR A 44 18.36 -9.10 -8.10
C THR A 44 18.10 -7.77 -8.78
N LEU A 45 18.43 -6.68 -8.10
CA LEU A 45 18.27 -5.32 -8.62
C LEU A 45 19.55 -4.82 -9.30
N THR A 46 19.37 -4.16 -10.44
CA THR A 46 20.43 -3.50 -11.20
C THR A 46 20.69 -2.12 -10.62
N GLY A 47 21.90 -1.92 -10.10
CA GLY A 47 22.33 -0.65 -9.53
C GLY A 47 22.17 0.52 -10.49
N TYR A 48 21.67 1.65 -9.98
CA TYR A 48 21.41 2.90 -10.70
C TYR A 48 20.41 2.82 -11.87
N ALA A 49 19.81 1.66 -12.09
CA ALA A 49 18.82 1.44 -13.14
C ALA A 49 17.45 1.11 -12.55
N ASP A 50 17.43 0.24 -11.53
CA ASP A 50 16.18 -0.12 -10.86
C ASP A 50 15.92 0.85 -9.71
N ALA A 51 14.69 1.35 -9.66
CA ALA A 51 14.26 2.38 -8.71
C ALA A 51 12.90 2.05 -8.13
N VAL A 52 12.68 2.46 -6.88
CA VAL A 52 11.42 2.30 -6.18
C VAL A 52 10.91 3.67 -5.74
N SER A 53 9.62 3.93 -5.91
CA SER A 53 8.96 5.10 -5.36
C SER A 53 8.01 4.66 -4.25
N ILE A 54 8.22 5.13 -3.03
CA ILE A 54 7.32 4.90 -1.89
C ILE A 54 6.34 6.06 -1.81
N TYR A 55 5.05 5.74 -1.84
CA TYR A 55 3.97 6.72 -1.77
C TYR A 55 3.55 6.93 -0.32
N ASN A 56 3.34 8.19 0.02
CA ASN A 56 3.01 8.68 1.35
C ASN A 56 4.08 8.43 2.42
N GLU A 57 5.36 8.27 2.04
CA GLU A 57 6.48 8.10 2.98
C GLU A 57 6.58 9.30 3.94
N ASP A 58 6.62 10.51 3.38
CA ASP A 58 6.65 11.78 4.14
C ASP A 58 5.23 12.31 4.47
N GLY A 59 4.20 11.49 4.29
CA GLY A 59 2.81 11.82 4.55
C GLY A 59 1.90 11.89 3.31
N PRO A 60 0.59 12.14 3.50
CA PRO A 60 -0.42 12.09 2.44
C PRO A 60 -0.07 12.85 1.16
N GLY A 61 -0.07 12.15 0.02
CA GLY A 61 0.15 12.71 -1.31
C GLY A 61 1.62 12.86 -1.72
N THR A 62 2.58 12.46 -0.89
CA THR A 62 4.01 12.48 -1.25
C THR A 62 4.42 11.21 -1.99
N ALA A 63 5.52 11.31 -2.74
CA ALA A 63 6.22 10.15 -3.28
C ALA A 63 7.72 10.42 -3.17
N VAL A 64 8.43 9.52 -2.50
CA VAL A 64 9.88 9.58 -2.35
C VAL A 64 10.48 8.44 -3.15
N ALA A 65 11.52 8.74 -3.93
CA ALA A 65 12.11 7.80 -4.85
C ALA A 65 13.53 7.43 -4.43
N HIS A 66 13.82 6.15 -4.51
CA HIS A 66 15.07 5.51 -4.13
C HIS A 66 15.59 4.68 -5.29
N VAL A 67 16.89 4.53 -5.36
CA VAL A 67 17.57 3.78 -6.41
C VAL A 67 18.48 2.74 -5.78
N ALA A 68 18.51 1.53 -6.36
CA ALA A 68 19.44 0.51 -5.92
C ALA A 68 20.89 0.95 -6.22
N ASP A 69 21.83 0.69 -5.32
CA ASP A 69 23.25 1.02 -5.55
C ASP A 69 24.03 -0.08 -6.28
N GLY A 70 23.42 -1.27 -6.43
CA GLY A 70 24.04 -2.47 -7.01
C GLY A 70 24.88 -3.31 -6.05
N ALA A 71 24.97 -2.91 -4.78
CA ALA A 71 25.64 -3.62 -3.69
C ALA A 71 24.67 -4.07 -2.58
N GLY A 72 23.35 -4.05 -2.87
CA GLY A 72 22.30 -4.43 -1.93
C GLY A 72 21.80 -3.29 -1.05
N ASN A 73 22.20 -2.05 -1.33
CA ASN A 73 21.71 -0.86 -0.64
C ASN A 73 20.85 0.02 -1.54
N TRP A 74 20.24 1.01 -0.91
CA TRP A 74 19.37 2.01 -1.49
C TRP A 74 19.90 3.40 -1.22
N LEU A 75 19.76 4.26 -2.22
CA LEU A 75 20.13 5.67 -2.17
C LEU A 75 18.92 6.52 -2.53
N LEU A 76 18.81 7.73 -1.96
CA LEU A 76 17.83 8.71 -2.44
C LEU A 76 18.12 9.09 -3.88
N ILE A 77 17.10 9.05 -4.74
CA ILE A 77 17.27 9.38 -6.16
C ILE A 77 17.63 10.87 -6.37
N SER A 78 17.31 11.73 -5.41
CA SER A 78 17.54 13.17 -5.50
C SER A 78 19.01 13.54 -5.50
N ASP A 79 19.87 12.72 -4.89
CA ASP A 79 21.30 13.02 -4.75
C ASP A 79 22.22 11.84 -5.08
N TYR A 80 21.69 10.62 -5.24
CA TYR A 80 22.46 9.40 -5.51
C TYR A 80 23.60 9.15 -4.50
N THR A 81 23.47 9.65 -3.27
CA THR A 81 24.54 9.57 -2.25
C THR A 81 24.01 9.33 -0.84
N THR A 82 22.83 9.85 -0.49
CA THR A 82 22.23 9.66 0.83
C THR A 82 21.67 8.25 0.92
N SER A 83 22.17 7.46 1.87
CA SER A 83 21.66 6.12 2.18
C SER A 83 20.19 6.18 2.59
N SER A 84 19.40 5.27 2.02
CA SER A 84 17.97 5.12 2.32
C SER A 84 17.59 3.65 2.56
N ASN A 85 18.52 2.84 3.08
CA ASN A 85 18.26 1.43 3.41
C ASN A 85 17.14 1.26 4.42
N ASP A 86 17.09 2.16 5.39
CA ASP A 86 16.14 2.15 6.51
C ASP A 86 14.82 2.87 6.16
N ALA A 87 14.59 3.21 4.88
CA ALA A 87 13.35 3.83 4.44
C ALA A 87 12.17 2.90 4.75
N PRO A 88 11.26 3.30 5.66
CA PRO A 88 10.19 2.43 6.14
C PRO A 88 9.02 2.41 5.15
N ILE A 89 8.49 1.22 4.91
CA ILE A 89 7.23 1.01 4.19
C ILE A 89 6.12 0.83 5.23
N TYR A 90 5.40 1.92 5.53
CA TYR A 90 4.34 1.88 6.53
C TYR A 90 3.08 1.15 6.03
N PRO A 91 2.30 0.51 6.90
CA PRO A 91 0.98 0.02 6.53
C PRO A 91 0.10 1.12 5.94
N GLY A 92 -0.55 0.86 4.80
CA GLY A 92 -1.35 1.85 4.08
C GLY A 92 -0.54 2.75 3.13
N THR A 93 0.78 2.58 3.08
CA THR A 93 1.62 3.07 1.96
C THR A 93 1.69 2.02 0.86
N GLY A 94 2.05 2.46 -0.34
CA GLY A 94 2.33 1.59 -1.47
C GLY A 94 3.66 1.97 -2.08
N PHE A 95 4.26 1.07 -2.86
CA PHE A 95 5.45 1.38 -3.64
C PHE A 95 5.25 0.99 -5.10
N VAL A 96 5.96 1.68 -5.99
CA VAL A 96 6.08 1.32 -7.40
C VAL A 96 7.54 1.00 -7.67
N LEU A 97 7.82 -0.23 -8.10
CA LEU A 97 9.13 -0.65 -8.58
C LEU A 97 9.20 -0.44 -10.10
N ASN A 98 10.24 0.26 -10.55
CA ASN A 98 10.65 0.31 -11.94
C ASN A 98 11.92 -0.53 -12.08
N ASN A 99 11.83 -1.61 -12.84
CA ASN A 99 12.92 -2.57 -13.00
C ASN A 99 13.11 -2.93 -14.47
N SER A 100 14.37 -3.16 -14.84
CA SER A 100 14.79 -3.46 -16.21
C SER A 100 14.73 -4.94 -16.57
N ALA A 101 14.65 -5.83 -15.58
CA ALA A 101 14.54 -7.28 -15.72
C ALA A 101 13.60 -7.84 -14.64
N ASP A 102 13.07 -9.05 -14.82
CA ASP A 102 12.16 -9.66 -13.84
C ASP A 102 12.77 -9.69 -12.42
N VAL A 103 12.04 -9.15 -11.44
CA VAL A 103 12.43 -9.12 -10.04
C VAL A 103 11.43 -9.92 -9.22
N VAL A 104 11.95 -10.77 -8.33
CA VAL A 104 11.15 -11.41 -7.28
C VAL A 104 11.30 -10.60 -6.00
N VAL A 105 10.16 -10.18 -5.45
CA VAL A 105 10.08 -9.50 -4.15
C VAL A 105 9.42 -10.45 -3.17
N THR A 106 10.07 -10.65 -2.03
CA THR A 106 9.59 -11.56 -0.98
C THR A 106 9.36 -10.77 0.29
N ALA A 107 8.11 -10.36 0.52
CA ALA A 107 7.72 -9.77 1.79
C ALA A 107 7.60 -10.87 2.86
N VAL A 108 8.36 -10.75 3.95
CA VAL A 108 8.28 -11.63 5.12
C VAL A 108 7.94 -10.77 6.33
N GLY A 109 7.00 -11.21 7.15
CA GLY A 109 6.62 -10.49 8.36
C GLY A 109 5.25 -10.91 8.89
N ALA A 110 4.88 -10.37 10.04
CA ALA A 110 3.54 -10.54 10.58
C ALA A 110 2.53 -9.74 9.76
N VAL A 111 1.55 -10.42 9.15
CA VAL A 111 0.45 -9.76 8.45
C VAL A 111 -0.54 -9.23 9.48
N LYS A 112 -1.02 -7.99 9.27
CA LYS A 112 -2.08 -7.43 10.09
C LYS A 112 -3.42 -8.08 9.70
N GLU A 113 -3.98 -8.86 10.62
CA GLU A 113 -5.27 -9.55 10.44
C GLU A 113 -6.49 -8.65 10.66
N THR A 114 -6.30 -7.43 11.17
CA THR A 114 -7.39 -6.47 11.37
C THR A 114 -7.48 -5.49 10.20
N ALA A 115 -8.68 -4.99 9.94
CA ALA A 115 -8.91 -4.00 8.89
C ALA A 115 -7.98 -2.79 9.03
N THR A 116 -7.39 -2.37 7.92
CA THR A 116 -6.60 -1.14 7.80
C THR A 116 -7.43 -0.12 7.06
N GLN A 117 -7.56 1.06 7.68
CA GLN A 117 -8.15 2.20 7.01
C GLN A 117 -7.15 2.75 6.01
N VAL A 118 -7.54 2.77 4.74
CA VAL A 118 -6.75 3.33 3.65
C VAL A 118 -7.49 4.56 3.12
N PRO A 119 -6.87 5.75 3.15
CA PRO A 119 -7.46 6.94 2.57
C PRO A 119 -7.53 6.78 1.05
N VAL A 120 -8.69 7.12 0.49
CA VAL A 120 -8.90 7.24 -0.95
C VAL A 120 -9.13 8.72 -1.24
N TYR A 121 -8.21 9.31 -1.99
CA TYR A 121 -8.23 10.73 -2.32
C TYR A 121 -9.19 10.99 -3.48
N GLY A 122 -10.12 11.91 -3.28
CA GLY A 122 -11.02 12.34 -4.35
C GLY A 122 -10.38 13.39 -5.24
N ASN A 123 -10.93 13.58 -6.44
CA ASN A 123 -10.65 14.72 -7.34
C ASN A 123 -9.17 14.87 -7.74
N SER A 124 -8.79 14.19 -8.84
CA SER A 124 -7.51 14.30 -9.56
C SER A 124 -6.30 13.53 -9.02
N TYR A 125 -6.49 12.61 -8.07
CA TYR A 125 -5.44 11.73 -7.57
C TYR A 125 -5.70 10.27 -7.99
N VAL A 126 -4.64 9.56 -8.38
CA VAL A 126 -4.70 8.12 -8.70
C VAL A 126 -4.61 7.33 -7.41
N ASN A 127 -5.68 6.63 -7.04
CA ASN A 127 -5.65 5.70 -5.90
C ASN A 127 -5.39 4.29 -6.41
N ILE A 128 -4.24 3.72 -6.08
CA ILE A 128 -3.92 2.32 -6.40
C ILE A 128 -4.16 1.51 -5.13
N LEU A 129 -5.12 0.60 -5.18
CA LEU A 129 -5.50 -0.27 -4.07
C LEU A 129 -5.20 -1.73 -4.43
N GLY A 130 -4.35 -2.37 -3.65
CA GLY A 130 -4.04 -3.79 -3.74
C GLY A 130 -4.48 -4.53 -2.48
N SER A 131 -4.59 -5.86 -2.56
CA SER A 131 -4.77 -6.69 -1.37
C SER A 131 -3.42 -6.86 -0.65
N MET A 132 -3.43 -6.69 0.67
CA MET A 132 -2.25 -6.87 1.52
C MET A 132 -1.99 -8.34 1.89
N LYS A 133 -2.69 -9.31 1.28
CA LYS A 133 -2.50 -10.73 1.57
C LYS A 133 -1.78 -11.44 0.41
N PRO A 134 -0.44 -11.63 0.52
CA PRO A 134 0.35 -12.28 -0.52
C PRO A 134 0.13 -13.80 -0.62
N LEU A 135 -0.96 -14.34 -0.07
CA LEU A 135 -1.22 -15.80 -0.02
C LEU A 135 -2.62 -16.21 -0.48
N THR A 136 -3.60 -15.31 -0.55
CA THR A 136 -4.96 -15.65 -1.01
C THR A 136 -5.57 -14.51 -1.82
N SER A 137 -6.39 -14.85 -2.80
CA SER A 137 -7.32 -13.89 -3.41
C SER A 137 -8.35 -13.43 -2.38
N ALA A 138 -8.77 -12.16 -2.48
CA ALA A 138 -9.84 -11.58 -1.69
C ALA A 138 -10.89 -11.00 -2.63
N THR A 139 -12.17 -11.15 -2.29
CA THR A 139 -13.24 -10.39 -2.94
C THR A 139 -13.23 -8.99 -2.35
N VAL A 140 -12.74 -8.02 -3.11
CA VAL A 140 -12.58 -6.64 -2.61
C VAL A 140 -13.91 -5.88 -2.70
N ALA A 141 -14.95 -6.51 -3.24
CA ALA A 141 -16.27 -5.91 -3.35
C ALA A 141 -16.84 -5.48 -1.98
N SER A 142 -16.84 -6.35 -0.97
CA SER A 142 -17.39 -5.99 0.35
C SER A 142 -16.57 -4.96 1.11
N GLU A 143 -15.27 -4.85 0.83
CA GLU A 143 -14.33 -3.98 1.54
C GLU A 143 -14.26 -2.56 0.94
N LEU A 144 -14.52 -2.44 -0.37
CA LEU A 144 -14.58 -1.16 -1.07
C LEU A 144 -15.95 -0.48 -0.93
N LEU A 145 -17.05 -1.25 -0.98
CA LEU A 145 -18.41 -0.68 -1.11
C LEU A 145 -18.77 0.33 -0.02
N ASP A 146 -18.35 0.09 1.23
CA ASP A 146 -18.61 1.00 2.35
C ASP A 146 -18.01 2.40 2.16
N GLY A 147 -16.93 2.51 1.36
CA GLY A 147 -16.26 3.78 1.10
C GLY A 147 -16.67 4.45 -0.21
N LEU A 148 -17.30 3.73 -1.14
CA LEU A 148 -17.54 4.24 -2.50
C LEU A 148 -18.93 4.84 -2.69
N THR A 149 -18.99 5.97 -3.38
CA THR A 149 -20.23 6.64 -3.79
C THR A 149 -20.88 5.87 -4.94
N ALA A 150 -22.15 5.47 -4.75
CA ALA A 150 -22.94 4.81 -5.77
C ALA A 150 -22.99 5.64 -7.07
N TYR A 151 -22.62 5.00 -8.19
CA TYR A 151 -22.49 5.56 -9.53
C TYR A 151 -21.53 6.76 -9.66
N GLY A 152 -20.83 7.13 -8.58
CA GLY A 152 -19.86 8.23 -8.57
C GLY A 152 -18.42 7.73 -8.70
N ASP A 153 -18.14 6.51 -8.21
CA ASP A 153 -16.80 5.99 -8.13
C ASP A 153 -16.60 4.77 -9.05
N VAL A 154 -15.52 4.81 -9.83
CA VAL A 154 -15.15 3.80 -10.81
C VAL A 154 -13.86 3.10 -10.39
N CYS A 155 -13.86 1.79 -10.53
CA CYS A 155 -12.72 0.94 -10.25
C CYS A 155 -12.26 0.26 -11.54
N THR A 156 -10.94 0.23 -11.77
CA THR A 156 -10.34 -0.40 -12.96
C THR A 156 -9.20 -1.32 -12.52
N PRO A 157 -9.26 -2.63 -12.80
CA PRO A 157 -8.15 -3.55 -12.53
C PRO A 157 -6.99 -3.25 -13.48
N TYR A 158 -5.77 -3.51 -13.03
CA TYR A 158 -4.59 -3.52 -13.91
C TYR A 158 -4.26 -4.92 -14.43
N SER A 159 -3.61 -4.97 -15.58
CA SER A 159 -3.05 -6.18 -16.16
C SER A 159 -1.96 -6.79 -15.27
N LEU A 160 -1.84 -8.12 -15.33
CA LEU A 160 -0.92 -8.91 -14.50
C LEU A 160 0.46 -9.13 -15.13
N ASP A 161 0.67 -8.62 -16.33
CA ASP A 161 1.88 -8.80 -17.13
C ASP A 161 2.92 -7.69 -16.92
N GLY A 162 2.69 -6.82 -15.92
CA GLY A 162 3.57 -5.71 -15.61
C GLY A 162 3.42 -4.48 -16.52
N THR A 163 2.54 -4.53 -17.53
CA THR A 163 2.31 -3.38 -18.42
C THR A 163 1.39 -2.31 -17.80
N LEU A 164 0.72 -2.64 -16.69
CA LEU A 164 -0.25 -1.78 -16.00
C LEU A 164 -1.36 -1.28 -16.94
N THR A 165 -1.77 -2.12 -17.90
CA THR A 165 -2.88 -1.79 -18.80
C THR A 165 -4.20 -1.96 -18.05
N GLY A 166 -5.10 -0.98 -18.14
CA GLY A 166 -6.42 -1.07 -17.51
C GLY A 166 -7.30 -2.13 -18.17
N GLY A 167 -7.89 -3.01 -17.36
CA GLY A 167 -8.90 -3.98 -17.78
C GLY A 167 -10.31 -3.38 -17.81
N ASP A 168 -11.31 -4.26 -17.81
CA ASP A 168 -12.73 -3.86 -17.81
C ASP A 168 -13.09 -3.13 -16.51
N ALA A 169 -13.46 -1.86 -16.63
CA ALA A 169 -13.82 -1.02 -15.49
C ALA A 169 -15.23 -1.32 -15.00
N PHE A 170 -15.44 -1.12 -13.71
CA PHE A 170 -16.72 -1.34 -13.03
C PHE A 170 -17.05 -0.19 -12.09
N VAL A 171 -18.33 0.07 -11.89
CA VAL A 171 -18.83 1.18 -11.07
C VAL A 171 -19.57 0.65 -9.85
N SER A 172 -19.38 1.28 -8.70
CA SER A 172 -20.13 0.96 -7.49
C SER A 172 -21.61 1.29 -7.67
N THR A 173 -22.52 0.43 -7.21
CA THR A 173 -23.95 0.73 -7.11
C THR A 173 -24.38 1.05 -5.67
N GLY A 174 -23.41 1.10 -4.73
CA GLY A 174 -23.66 1.22 -3.29
C GLY A 174 -24.02 -0.10 -2.60
N THR A 175 -24.42 -1.14 -3.35
CA THR A 175 -24.68 -2.49 -2.81
C THR A 175 -23.94 -3.59 -3.58
N GLY A 176 -23.21 -3.22 -4.64
CA GLY A 176 -22.52 -4.14 -5.54
C GLY A 176 -21.78 -3.37 -6.64
N PHE A 177 -21.35 -4.08 -7.67
CA PHE A 177 -20.72 -3.47 -8.83
C PHE A 177 -21.43 -3.87 -10.12
N VAL A 178 -21.40 -2.98 -11.10
CA VAL A 178 -21.84 -3.26 -12.46
C VAL A 178 -20.75 -2.85 -13.46
N SER A 179 -20.77 -3.47 -14.64
CA SER A 179 -19.86 -3.11 -15.72
C SER A 179 -20.05 -1.65 -16.15
N THR A 180 -18.97 -0.94 -16.45
CA THR A 180 -19.04 0.41 -17.06
C THR A 180 -19.44 0.38 -18.53
N SER A 181 -19.45 -0.79 -19.17
CA SER A 181 -19.87 -0.92 -20.58
C SER A 181 -21.38 -0.77 -20.76
N ASP A 182 -22.18 -1.18 -19.77
CA ASP A 182 -23.64 -1.22 -19.85
C ASP A 182 -24.37 -0.72 -18.60
N TYR A 183 -23.66 -0.44 -17.50
CA TYR A 183 -24.19 0.03 -16.22
C TYR A 183 -25.29 -0.86 -15.62
N THR A 184 -25.41 -2.11 -16.07
CA THR A 184 -26.52 -2.99 -15.71
C THR A 184 -26.09 -4.43 -15.43
N THR A 185 -25.03 -4.93 -16.06
CA THR A 185 -24.52 -6.28 -15.83
C THR A 185 -23.79 -6.34 -14.50
N PRO A 186 -24.27 -7.12 -13.51
CA PRO A 186 -23.59 -7.27 -12.23
C PRO A 186 -22.21 -7.91 -12.40
N VAL A 187 -21.23 -7.39 -11.67
CA VAL A 187 -19.87 -7.96 -11.62
C VAL A 187 -19.43 -8.15 -10.18
N THR A 188 -18.64 -9.19 -9.94
CA THR A 188 -18.03 -9.47 -8.63
C THR A 188 -16.52 -9.33 -8.78
N PRO A 189 -15.96 -8.13 -8.59
CA PRO A 189 -14.53 -7.93 -8.75
C PRO A 189 -13.77 -8.71 -7.67
N THR A 190 -12.85 -9.56 -8.11
CA THR A 190 -11.92 -10.28 -7.26
C THR A 190 -10.53 -9.70 -7.42
N VAL A 191 -9.74 -9.74 -6.34
CA VAL A 191 -8.37 -9.23 -6.33
C VAL A 191 -7.49 -10.36 -5.86
N ASN A 192 -6.64 -10.83 -6.75
CA ASN A 192 -5.59 -11.73 -6.40
C ASN A 192 -4.54 -10.98 -5.56
N GLY A 193 -4.53 -11.22 -4.25
CA GLY A 193 -3.59 -10.57 -3.33
C GLY A 193 -2.12 -10.88 -3.57
N THR A 194 -1.80 -11.78 -4.50
CA THR A 194 -0.43 -12.02 -4.95
C THR A 194 0.01 -11.14 -6.13
N ARG A 195 -0.93 -10.61 -6.94
CA ARG A 195 -0.59 -10.04 -8.26
C ARG A 195 -1.46 -8.87 -8.73
N GLU A 196 -2.64 -8.64 -8.15
CA GLU A 196 -3.63 -7.67 -8.65
C GLU A 196 -3.74 -6.42 -7.77
N ALA A 197 -3.97 -5.29 -8.43
CA ALA A 197 -4.37 -4.02 -7.82
C ALA A 197 -5.39 -3.30 -8.73
N PHE A 198 -6.11 -2.35 -8.16
CA PHE A 198 -7.16 -1.57 -8.82
C PHE A 198 -6.84 -0.10 -8.73
N VAL A 199 -7.12 0.63 -9.80
CA VAL A 199 -7.30 2.08 -9.70
C VAL A 199 -8.71 2.35 -9.19
N VAL A 200 -8.82 3.18 -8.17
CA VAL A 200 -10.10 3.74 -7.73
C VAL A 200 -10.11 5.24 -8.04
N ASN A 201 -11.00 5.63 -8.95
CA ASN A 201 -11.32 7.02 -9.21
C ASN A 201 -12.51 7.42 -8.34
N ALA A 202 -12.21 8.08 -7.22
CA ALA A 202 -13.22 8.55 -6.29
C ALA A 202 -13.61 10.01 -6.59
N GLY A 203 -14.91 10.29 -6.65
CA GLY A 203 -15.44 11.65 -6.79
C GLY A 203 -15.27 12.50 -5.52
N THR A 204 -15.15 11.86 -4.37
CA THR A 204 -14.95 12.51 -3.07
C THR A 204 -13.95 11.74 -2.22
N ALA A 205 -13.21 12.44 -1.37
CA ALA A 205 -12.30 11.80 -0.43
C ALA A 205 -13.09 10.89 0.53
N THR A 206 -12.59 9.68 0.73
CA THR A 206 -13.24 8.64 1.53
C THR A 206 -12.19 7.75 2.18
N VAL A 207 -12.64 6.82 3.01
CA VAL A 207 -11.78 5.82 3.65
C VAL A 207 -12.37 4.46 3.37
N VAL A 208 -11.56 3.57 2.82
CA VAL A 208 -11.92 2.16 2.67
C VAL A 208 -11.23 1.33 3.74
N LYS A 209 -11.82 0.19 4.08
CA LYS A 209 -11.26 -0.74 5.05
C LYS A 209 -10.79 -1.98 4.30
N ILE A 210 -9.48 -2.14 4.18
CA ILE A 210 -8.90 -3.33 3.57
C ILE A 210 -8.47 -4.27 4.69
N SER A 211 -8.97 -5.50 4.70
CA SER A 211 -8.58 -6.50 5.69
C SER A 211 -7.72 -7.60 5.06
N GLY A 212 -6.79 -8.16 5.84
CA GLY A 212 -6.11 -9.40 5.48
C GLY A 212 -6.98 -10.64 5.66
N ASN A 213 -8.23 -10.49 6.11
CA ASN A 213 -8.98 -11.55 6.75
C ASN A 213 -10.34 -11.73 6.07
N THR A 214 -10.33 -12.23 4.84
CA THR A 214 -11.51 -12.87 4.25
C THR A 214 -11.40 -14.38 4.42
N LEU A 215 -12.25 -14.91 5.30
CA LEU A 215 -12.67 -16.32 5.36
C LEU A 215 -13.34 -16.74 4.05
#